data_AF-X6GDC4-F1
#
_entry.id   AF-X6GDC4-F1
#
_cell.length_a   1.000
_cell.length_b   1.000
_cell.length_c   1.000
_cell.angle_alpha   90.00
_cell.angle_beta   90.00
_cell.angle_gamma   90.00
#
_symmetry.space_group_name_H-M   'P 1'
#
loop_
_entity.id
_entity.type
_entity.pdbx_description
1 polymer ?
#
loop_
_entity_poly.entity_id
_entity_poly.type
_entity_poly.pdbx_seq_one_letter_code
_entity_poly.pdbx_strand_id
1 'polypeptide(L)'
;MTDKPDAWWRPPPEHEGRAEQNRLKFKAQFGSFEAVEFDSFWLGTSMDGKHLAFQFHRPDGSAQRFALPGRMVEQFFAELAGSIEEMGQRQLAAAELDGKA
;
A
#
# COMPACT_ATOMS: atom_id res chain seq x y z
N MET A 1 12.29 -28.18 5.42
CA MET A 1 12.58 -26.77 5.75
C MET A 1 12.00 -25.96 4.62
N THR A 2 10.82 -25.39 4.83
CA THR A 2 10.27 -24.39 3.91
C THR A 2 11.05 -23.12 4.20
N ASP A 3 12.06 -22.82 3.37
CA ASP A 3 12.72 -21.52 3.41
C ASP A 3 11.63 -20.46 3.29
N LYS A 4 11.43 -19.68 4.35
CA LYS A 4 10.61 -18.48 4.25
C LYS A 4 11.24 -17.64 3.15
N PRO A 5 10.49 -17.23 2.11
CA PRO A 5 11.04 -16.40 1.07
C PRO A 5 11.66 -15.16 1.73
N ASP A 6 12.92 -14.89 1.41
CA ASP A 6 13.60 -13.68 1.87
C ASP A 6 12.71 -12.48 1.56
N ALA A 7 12.49 -11.63 2.57
CA ALA A 7 11.68 -10.43 2.41
C ALA A 7 12.24 -9.60 1.26
N TRP A 8 11.46 -9.44 0.19
CA TRP A 8 11.85 -8.71 -1.02
C TRP A 8 12.12 -7.22 -0.75
N TRP A 9 11.65 -6.73 0.41
CA TRP A 9 11.89 -5.39 0.91
C TRP A 9 12.05 -5.40 2.43
N ARG A 10 12.90 -4.53 2.97
CA ARG A 10 12.97 -4.24 4.41
C ARG A 10 12.84 -2.73 4.61
N PRO A 11 11.90 -2.27 5.47
CA PRO A 11 11.78 -0.85 5.74
C PRO A 11 13.05 -0.32 6.42
N PRO A 12 13.41 0.97 6.22
CA PRO A 12 14.42 1.62 7.06
C PRO A 12 14.04 1.48 8.55
N PRO A 13 15.00 1.28 9.46
CA PRO A 13 14.72 1.02 10.89
C PRO A 13 13.86 2.09 11.57
N GLU A 14 13.95 3.33 11.11
CA GLU A 14 13.17 4.49 11.58
C GLU A 14 11.67 4.42 11.27
N HIS A 15 11.24 3.52 10.38
CA HIS A 15 9.85 3.36 9.96
C HIS A 15 9.24 2.01 10.36
N GLU A 16 10.05 1.01 10.72
CA GLU A 16 9.62 -0.37 10.94
C GLU A 16 8.53 -0.50 12.04
N GLY A 17 8.78 0.05 13.23
CA GLY A 17 7.81 -0.02 14.34
C GLY A 17 6.56 0.85 14.15
N ARG A 18 6.66 1.92 13.35
CA ARG A 18 5.56 2.86 13.10
C ARG A 18 4.61 2.34 12.02
N ALA A 19 5.16 1.74 10.96
CA ALA A 19 4.38 1.18 9.86
C ALA A 19 3.43 0.07 10.35
N GLU A 20 3.90 -0.84 11.20
CA GLU A 20 3.06 -1.91 11.73
C GLU A 20 1.88 -1.39 12.56
N GLN A 21 2.13 -0.40 13.44
CA GLN A 21 1.06 0.22 14.22
C GLN A 21 0.06 0.99 13.33
N ASN A 22 0.54 1.65 12.28
CA ASN A 22 -0.31 2.34 11.32
C ASN A 22 -1.23 1.34 10.61
N ARG A 23 -0.71 0.18 10.17
CA ARG A 23 -1.50 -0.86 9.50
C ARG A 23 -2.62 -1.41 10.37
N LEU A 24 -2.37 -1.67 11.65
CA LEU A 24 -3.40 -2.14 12.58
C LEU A 24 -4.52 -1.10 12.78
N LYS A 25 -4.16 0.17 12.99
CA LYS A 25 -5.14 1.26 13.13
C LYS A 25 -5.92 1.48 11.84
N PHE A 26 -5.24 1.39 10.69
CA PHE A 26 -5.84 1.55 9.39
C PHE A 26 -6.99 0.57 9.17
N LYS A 27 -6.77 -0.74 9.38
CA LYS A 27 -7.81 -1.77 9.21
C LYS A 27 -9.04 -1.53 10.10
N ALA A 28 -8.82 -1.08 11.33
CA ALA A 28 -9.91 -0.80 12.26
C ALA A 28 -10.76 0.42 11.84
N GLN A 29 -10.19 1.35 11.06
CA GLN A 29 -10.84 2.60 10.68
C GLN A 29 -11.30 2.65 9.21
N PHE A 30 -10.76 1.77 8.36
CA PHE A 30 -10.91 1.89 6.90
C PHE A 30 -12.34 1.60 6.40
N GLY A 31 -13.08 0.73 7.09
CA GLY A 31 -14.41 0.32 6.66
C GLY A 31 -14.37 -0.71 5.52
N SER A 32 -15.34 -0.63 4.59
CA SER A 32 -15.44 -1.57 3.46
C SER A 32 -14.47 -1.20 2.34
N PHE A 33 -13.56 -2.11 2.00
CA PHE A 33 -12.63 -1.96 0.89
C PHE A 33 -13.36 -1.94 -0.47
N GLU A 34 -14.37 -2.78 -0.64
CA GLU A 34 -15.18 -2.86 -1.88
C GLU A 34 -15.93 -1.55 -2.13
N ALA A 35 -16.44 -0.90 -1.07
CA ALA A 35 -17.20 0.34 -1.19
C ALA A 35 -16.35 1.54 -1.63
N VAL A 36 -15.02 1.44 -1.55
CA VAL A 36 -14.08 2.51 -1.91
C VAL A 36 -13.09 2.09 -3.00
N GLU A 37 -13.36 0.99 -3.69
CA GLU A 37 -12.58 0.52 -4.82
C GLU A 37 -12.57 1.56 -5.97
N PHE A 38 -11.43 1.66 -6.66
CA PHE A 38 -11.23 2.51 -7.83
C PHE A 38 -11.02 1.63 -9.07
N ASP A 39 -11.42 2.10 -10.25
CA ASP A 39 -11.27 1.34 -11.50
C ASP A 39 -9.95 1.64 -12.24
N SER A 40 -9.38 2.82 -12.01
CA SER A 40 -8.20 3.31 -12.69
C SER A 40 -7.51 4.42 -11.89
N PHE A 41 -6.21 4.58 -12.11
CA PHE A 41 -5.42 5.61 -11.44
C PHE A 41 -4.32 6.18 -12.35
N TRP A 42 -3.94 7.44 -12.09
CA TRP A 42 -2.79 8.10 -12.71
C TRP A 42 -1.80 8.53 -11.62
N LEU A 43 -0.52 8.51 -11.99
CA LEU A 43 0.59 9.05 -11.19
C LEU A 43 1.28 10.15 -11.98
N GLY A 44 1.79 11.16 -11.29
CA GLY A 44 2.54 12.25 -11.91
C GLY A 44 3.45 12.97 -10.93
N THR A 45 4.21 13.94 -11.44
CA THR A 45 5.09 14.78 -10.63
C THR A 45 4.81 16.24 -10.94
N SER A 46 4.85 17.11 -9.92
CA SER A 46 4.74 18.55 -10.16
C SER A 46 5.89 19.04 -11.05
N MET A 47 5.66 20.12 -11.81
CA MET A 47 6.66 20.67 -12.73
C MET A 47 7.99 21.04 -12.06
N ASP A 48 7.96 21.38 -10.77
CA ASP A 48 9.13 21.72 -9.96
C ASP A 48 9.77 20.50 -9.24
N GLY A 49 9.24 19.29 -9.46
CA GLY A 49 9.76 18.05 -8.87
C GLY A 49 9.46 17.86 -7.38
N LYS A 50 8.73 18.78 -6.73
CA LYS A 50 8.56 18.77 -5.27
C LYS A 50 7.41 17.90 -4.77
N HIS A 51 6.53 17.42 -5.65
CA HIS A 51 5.38 16.61 -5.27
C HIS A 51 5.20 15.41 -6.18
N LEU A 52 4.90 14.27 -5.57
CA LEU A 52 4.32 13.10 -6.23
C LEU A 52 2.80 13.23 -6.18
N ALA A 53 2.13 13.17 -7.32
CA ALA A 53 0.69 13.32 -7.45
C ALA A 53 0.00 12.00 -7.76
N PHE A 54 -1.18 11.81 -7.16
CA PHE A 54 -2.04 10.65 -7.32
C PHE A 54 -3.41 11.12 -7.76
N GLN A 55 -3.99 10.45 -8.77
CA GLN A 55 -5.38 10.64 -9.17
C GLN A 55 -6.05 9.27 -9.27
N PHE A 56 -7.13 9.06 -8.51
CA PHE A 56 -7.91 7.82 -8.50
C PHE A 56 -9.30 8.10 -9.08
N HIS A 57 -9.76 7.27 -10.00
CA HIS A 57 -11.10 7.35 -10.60
C HIS A 57 -11.99 6.27 -10.02
N ARG A 58 -13.20 6.67 -9.62
CA ARG A 58 -14.20 5.76 -9.08
C ARG A 58 -15.18 5.33 -10.17
N PRO A 59 -15.85 4.17 -10.02
CA PRO A 59 -16.86 3.71 -10.97
C PRO A 59 -18.04 4.67 -11.15
N ASP A 60 -18.29 5.56 -10.18
CA ASP A 60 -19.32 6.61 -10.26
C ASP A 60 -18.91 7.81 -11.13
N GLY A 61 -17.71 7.78 -11.71
CA GLY A 61 -17.15 8.85 -12.54
C GLY A 61 -16.46 9.97 -11.75
N SER A 62 -16.47 9.92 -10.42
CA SER A 62 -15.74 10.89 -9.59
C SER A 62 -14.23 10.61 -9.58
N ALA A 63 -13.44 11.67 -9.37
CA ALA A 63 -11.98 11.55 -9.25
C ALA A 63 -11.46 12.20 -7.96
N GLN A 64 -10.59 11.49 -7.25
CA GLN A 64 -9.90 11.99 -6.06
C GLN A 64 -8.43 12.26 -6.38
N ARG A 65 -7.92 13.43 -5.98
CA ARG A 65 -6.55 13.88 -6.27
C ARG A 65 -5.80 14.21 -5.00
N PHE A 66 -4.57 13.74 -4.90
CA PHE A 66 -3.68 14.00 -3.77
C PHE A 66 -2.28 14.36 -4.26
N ALA A 67 -1.59 15.25 -3.55
CA ALA A 67 -0.19 15.58 -3.79
C ALA A 67 0.61 15.30 -2.52
N LEU A 68 1.59 14.40 -2.62
CA LEU A 68 2.52 14.05 -1.56
C LEU A 68 3.80 14.89 -1.70
N PRO A 69 4.17 15.69 -0.70
CA PRO A 69 5.44 16.40 -0.70
C PRO A 69 6.63 15.44 -0.80
N GLY A 70 7.67 15.81 -1.56
CA GLY A 70 8.84 14.98 -1.83
C GLY A 70 9.55 14.45 -0.57
N ARG A 71 9.55 15.25 0.51
CA ARG A 71 10.11 14.85 1.81
C ARG A 71 9.42 13.66 2.48
N MET A 72 8.24 13.25 1.99
CA MET A 72 7.47 12.12 2.52
C MET A 72 7.53 10.88 1.62
N VAL A 73 8.26 10.95 0.50
CA VAL A 73 8.28 9.87 -0.50
C VAL A 73 8.89 8.59 0.06
N GLU A 74 9.97 8.68 0.84
CA GLU A 74 10.60 7.51 1.48
C GLU A 74 9.66 6.81 2.46
N GLN A 75 8.98 7.59 3.32
CA GLN A 75 7.96 7.06 4.22
C GLN A 75 6.82 6.40 3.44
N PHE A 76 6.31 7.06 2.39
CA PHE A 76 5.26 6.50 1.54
C PHE A 76 5.67 5.17 0.91
N PHE A 77 6.90 5.08 0.39
CA PHE A 77 7.41 3.85 -0.20
C PHE A 77 7.54 2.72 0.81
N ALA A 78 8.01 3.01 2.02
CA ALA A 78 8.11 2.02 3.10
C ALA A 78 6.73 1.46 3.49
N GLU A 79 5.72 2.32 3.63
CA GLU A 79 4.34 1.91 3.94
C GLU A 79 3.71 1.12 2.79
N LEU A 80 3.93 1.55 1.54
CA LEU A 80 3.43 0.86 0.34
C LEU A 80 4.01 -0.55 0.22
N ALA A 81 5.34 -0.67 0.28
CA ALA A 81 6.03 -1.96 0.12
C ALA A 81 5.65 -2.95 1.22
N GLY A 82 5.59 -2.49 2.49
CA GLY A 82 5.14 -3.33 3.60
C GLY A 82 3.68 -3.77 3.47
N SER A 83 2.80 -2.91 2.92
CA SER A 83 1.40 -3.26 2.68
C SER A 83 1.24 -4.28 1.54
N ILE A 84 2.07 -4.19 0.48
CA ILE A 84 2.11 -5.17 -0.61
C ILE A 84 2.62 -6.52 -0.11
N GLU A 85 3.66 -6.54 0.72
CA GLU A 85 4.16 -7.78 1.33
C GLU A 85 3.09 -8.45 2.19
N GLU A 86 2.38 -7.69 3.02
CA GLU A 86 1.28 -8.23 3.83
C GLU A 86 0.16 -8.80 2.95
N MET A 87 -0.18 -8.13 1.85
CA MET A 87 -1.18 -8.60 0.89
C MET A 87 -0.76 -9.94 0.28
N GLY A 88 0.50 -10.07 -0.16
CA GLY A 88 1.03 -11.32 -0.70
C GLY A 88 1.01 -12.46 0.32
N GLN A 89 1.42 -12.20 1.56
CA GLN A 89 1.37 -13.20 2.64
C GLN A 89 -0.06 -13.69 2.90
N ARG A 90 -1.05 -12.79 2.88
CA ARG A 90 -2.47 -13.15 3.03
C ARG A 90 -2.99 -13.98 1.86
N GLN A 91 -2.61 -13.64 0.62
CA GLN A 91 -3.00 -14.39 -0.57
C GLN A 91 -2.41 -15.80 -0.56
N LEU A 92 -1.14 -15.95 -0.16
CA LEU A 92 -0.50 -17.26 -0.01
C LEU A 92 -1.20 -18.09 1.07
N ALA A 93 -1.43 -17.53 2.25
CA ALA A 93 -2.13 -18.22 3.33
C ALA A 93 -3.56 -18.65 2.92
N ALA A 94 -4.27 -17.83 2.14
CA ALA A 94 -5.58 -18.20 1.60
C ALA A 94 -5.48 -19.34 0.59
N ALA A 95 -4.48 -19.32 -0.30
CA ALA A 95 -4.27 -20.40 -1.29
C ALA A 95 -3.88 -21.74 -0.63
N GLU A 96 -3.11 -21.70 0.46
CA GLU A 96 -2.78 -22.88 1.28
C GLU A 96 -4.03 -23.46 1.95
N LEU A 97 -4.93 -22.61 2.46
CA LEU A 97 -6.21 -23.03 3.06
C LEU A 97 -7.18 -23.62 2.03
N ASP A 98 -7.15 -23.13 0.79
CA ASP A 98 -7.97 -23.65 -0.31
C ASP A 98 -7.42 -24.95 -0.95
N GLY A 99 -6.30 -25.50 -0.41
CA GLY A 99 -5.74 -26.78 -0.84
C GLY A 99 -5.10 -26.76 -2.24
N LYS A 100 -4.67 -25.59 -2.72
CA LYS A 100 -4.04 -25.40 -4.04
C LYS A 100 -2.51 -25.28 -4.00
N ALA A 101 -1.88 -25.74 -2.92
CA ALA A 101 -0.42 -25.75 -2.76
C ALA A 101 0.18 -27.11 -3.12
#